data_AF-A0A956Z9A5-F1
#
_entry.id   AF-A0A956Z9A5-F1
#
_cell.length_a   1.000
_cell.length_b   1.000
_cell.length_c   1.000
_cell.angle_alpha   90.00
_cell.angle_beta   90.00
_cell.angle_gamma   90.00
#
_symmetry.space_group_name_H-M   'P 1'
#
loop_
_entity.id
_entity.type
_entity.pdbx_description
1 polymer ?
#
loop_
_entity_poly.entity_id
_entity_poly.type
_entity_poly.pdbx_seq_one_letter_code
_entity_poly.pdbx_strand_id
1 'polypeptide(L)'
;IEVEQNCLILSGQSSSQHESQTEDDGRRLLRQEISKSDFRRQLTFPAELNAEAVTACYHNGLLTVVLPKAKQSQKRAIAIK
;
A
#
# COMPACT_ATOMS: atom_id res chain seq x y z
N ILE A 1 -5.03 4.11 -3.28
CA ILE A 1 -3.75 3.64 -3.85
C ILE A 1 -3.53 4.42 -5.11
N GLU A 2 -2.41 5.12 -5.21
CA GLU A 2 -2.10 6.00 -6.33
C GLU A 2 -0.68 5.69 -6.82
N VAL A 3 -0.48 5.78 -8.14
CA VAL A 3 0.84 5.66 -8.77
C VAL A 3 1.08 6.91 -9.59
N GLU A 4 2.10 7.68 -9.24
CA GLU A 4 2.49 8.91 -9.94
C GLU A 4 3.98 8.82 -10.31
N GLN A 5 4.29 8.94 -11.60
CA GLN A 5 5.66 8.79 -12.13
C GLN A 5 6.29 7.45 -11.69
N ASN A 6 7.19 7.48 -10.70
CA ASN A 6 7.86 6.31 -10.12
C ASN A 6 7.55 6.16 -8.62
N CYS A 7 6.42 6.71 -8.17
CA CYS A 7 6.03 6.79 -6.79
C CYS A 7 4.73 6.02 -6.56
N LEU A 8 4.72 5.07 -5.62
CA LEU A 8 3.51 4.44 -5.11
C LEU A 8 3.12 5.10 -3.80
N ILE A 9 1.90 5.63 -3.75
CA ILE A 9 1.28 6.20 -2.55
C ILE A 9 0.20 5.24 -2.04
N LEU A 10 0.38 4.78 -0.80
CA LEU A 10 -0.55 3.95 -0.07
C LEU A 10 -1.17 4.77 1.05
N SER A 11 -2.48 4.95 1.02
CA SER A 11 -3.26 5.63 2.06
C SER A 11 -4.37 4.70 2.52
N GLY A 12 -4.66 4.75 3.82
CA GLY A 12 -5.80 4.05 4.39
C GLY A 12 -6.14 4.61 5.76
N GLN A 13 -7.41 4.47 6.11
CA GLN A 13 -7.94 4.86 7.41
C GLN A 13 -8.40 3.61 8.13
N SER A 14 -8.06 3.49 9.41
CA SER A 14 -8.54 2.41 10.26
C SER A 14 -9.60 2.98 11.19
N SER A 15 -10.85 2.99 10.74
CA SER A 15 -11.98 3.38 11.59
C SER A 15 -12.46 2.18 12.39
N SER A 16 -12.59 2.38 13.69
CA SER A 16 -13.11 1.38 14.61
C SER A 16 -14.38 1.90 15.24
N GLN A 17 -15.50 1.29 14.91
CA GLN A 17 -16.77 1.48 15.63
C GLN A 17 -16.70 1.02 17.10
N HIS A 18 -15.62 0.33 17.50
CA HIS A 18 -15.48 -0.25 18.83
C HIS A 18 -14.95 0.71 19.90
N GLU A 19 -14.31 1.81 19.52
CA GLU A 19 -13.78 2.78 20.52
C GLU A 19 -14.91 3.58 21.17
N SER A 20 -15.96 3.88 20.42
CA SER A 20 -17.16 4.55 20.95
C SER A 20 -18.10 3.63 21.74
N GLN A 21 -18.09 2.31 21.50
CA GLN A 21 -18.99 1.37 22.19
C GLN A 21 -18.52 0.95 23.59
N THR A 22 -17.22 0.97 23.88
CA THR A 22 -16.71 0.53 25.19
C THR A 22 -17.14 1.46 26.33
N GLU A 23 -17.17 2.77 26.10
CA GLU A 23 -17.57 3.73 27.13
C GLU A 23 -19.10 3.77 27.35
N ASP A 24 -19.89 3.51 26.30
CA ASP A 24 -21.36 3.65 26.33
C ASP A 24 -22.09 2.39 26.86
N ASP A 25 -21.48 1.19 26.77
CA ASP A 25 -22.10 -0.10 27.15
C ASP A 25 -21.60 -0.65 28.51
N GLY A 26 -20.95 0.20 29.32
CA GLY A 26 -20.43 -0.18 30.64
C GLY A 26 -19.25 -1.15 30.62
N ARG A 27 -18.57 -1.34 29.48
CA ARG A 27 -17.46 -2.30 29.31
C ARG A 27 -16.10 -1.64 29.40
N ARG A 28 -15.27 -2.07 30.37
CA ARG A 28 -13.92 -1.53 30.54
C ARG A 28 -12.90 -2.21 29.61
N LEU A 29 -12.26 -1.44 28.73
CA LEU A 29 -11.09 -1.89 27.97
C LEU A 29 -9.89 -2.09 28.93
N LEU A 30 -9.35 -3.32 28.97
CA LEU A 30 -8.21 -3.66 29.85
C LEU A 30 -6.85 -3.52 29.16
N ARG A 31 -6.79 -3.79 27.85
CA ARG A 31 -5.55 -3.81 27.07
C ARG A 31 -5.87 -3.66 25.58
N GLN A 32 -5.08 -2.86 24.88
CA GLN A 32 -5.10 -2.75 23.42
C GLN A 32 -3.66 -2.76 22.91
N GLU A 33 -3.33 -3.72 22.04
CA GLU A 33 -1.96 -3.89 21.52
C GLU A 33 -1.85 -3.46 20.06
N ILE A 34 -2.97 -3.50 19.33
CA ILE A 34 -3.04 -3.07 17.94
C ILE A 34 -3.53 -1.62 17.91
N SER A 35 -2.66 -0.71 17.50
CA SER A 35 -3.03 0.68 17.27
C SER A 35 -3.90 0.80 16.02
N LYS A 36 -4.87 1.70 16.09
CA LYS A 36 -5.72 2.07 14.95
C LYS A 36 -5.38 3.50 14.61
N SER A 37 -4.85 3.70 13.42
CA SER A 37 -4.50 5.02 12.94
C SER A 37 -4.67 5.07 11.44
N ASP A 38 -4.85 6.28 10.94
CA ASP A 38 -4.65 6.56 9.54
C ASP A 38 -3.18 6.27 9.19
N PHE A 39 -2.95 5.72 8.02
CA PHE A 39 -1.63 5.46 7.51
C PHE A 39 -1.47 6.05 6.12
N ARG A 40 -0.29 6.63 5.89
CA ARG A 40 0.17 7.05 4.57
C ARG A 40 1.61 6.59 4.39
N ARG A 41 1.89 5.82 3.35
CA ARG A 41 3.24 5.40 2.97
C ARG A 41 3.51 5.78 1.53
N GLN A 42 4.74 6.19 1.27
CA GLN A 42 5.21 6.57 -0.05
C GLN A 42 6.46 5.77 -0.37
N LEU A 43 6.46 5.11 -1.54
CA LEU A 43 7.56 4.30 -2.01
C LEU A 43 8.01 4.80 -3.38
N THR A 44 9.26 5.28 -3.46
CA THR A 44 9.87 5.73 -4.71
C THR A 44 10.73 4.62 -5.31
N PHE A 45 10.54 4.34 -6.59
CA PHE A 45 11.26 3.30 -7.30
C PHE A 45 12.40 3.89 -8.16
N PRO A 46 13.56 3.22 -8.21
CA PRO A 46 14.72 3.68 -9.00
C PRO A 46 14.55 3.47 -10.51
N ALA A 47 13.48 2.79 -10.94
CA ALA A 47 13.21 2.45 -12.31
C ALA A 47 11.83 2.97 -12.73
N GLU A 48 11.72 3.40 -13.99
CA GLU A 48 10.44 3.79 -14.57
C GLU A 48 9.46 2.63 -14.58
N LEU A 49 8.20 2.94 -14.27
CA LEU A 49 7.11 1.99 -14.17
C LEU A 49 6.17 2.12 -15.38
N ASN A 50 5.56 1.01 -15.78
CA ASN A 50 4.43 1.04 -16.70
C ASN A 50 3.14 1.23 -15.90
N ALA A 51 2.72 2.49 -15.72
CA ALA A 51 1.55 2.85 -14.93
C ALA A 51 0.24 2.21 -15.44
N GLU A 52 0.10 2.01 -16.75
CA GLU A 52 -1.11 1.43 -17.37
C GLU A 52 -1.31 -0.06 -17.03
N ALA A 53 -0.24 -0.76 -16.65
CA ALA A 53 -0.26 -2.20 -16.38
C ALA A 53 -0.17 -2.52 -14.87
N VAL A 54 -0.36 -1.53 -14.00
CA VAL A 54 -0.36 -1.75 -12.55
C VAL A 54 -1.60 -2.52 -12.14
N THR A 55 -1.41 -3.55 -11.30
CA THR A 55 -2.53 -4.31 -10.73
C THR A 55 -2.39 -4.41 -9.22
N ALA A 56 -3.51 -4.43 -8.50
CA ALA A 56 -3.53 -4.60 -7.05
C ALA A 56 -4.58 -5.64 -6.63
N CYS A 57 -4.26 -6.44 -5.62
CA CYS A 57 -5.16 -7.41 -5.01
C CYS A 57 -5.10 -7.27 -3.49
N TYR A 58 -6.26 -7.25 -2.84
CA TYR A 58 -6.38 -7.26 -1.39
C TYR A 58 -7.09 -8.53 -0.94
N HIS A 59 -6.41 -9.33 -0.14
CA HIS A 59 -6.92 -10.62 0.31
C HIS A 59 -6.40 -10.91 1.73
N ASN A 60 -7.31 -11.27 2.63
CA ASN A 60 -7.01 -11.62 4.03
C ASN A 60 -6.13 -10.61 4.78
N GLY A 61 -6.42 -9.31 4.64
CA GLY A 61 -5.64 -8.26 5.30
C GLY A 61 -4.35 -7.86 4.58
N LEU A 62 -3.98 -8.54 3.49
CA LEU A 62 -2.74 -8.30 2.76
C LEU A 62 -3.02 -7.59 1.42
N LEU A 63 -2.41 -6.42 1.23
CA LEU A 63 -2.39 -5.72 -0.05
C LEU A 63 -1.16 -6.12 -0.85
N THR A 64 -1.37 -6.69 -2.04
CA THR A 64 -0.32 -6.99 -3.01
C THR A 64 -0.47 -6.07 -4.22
N VAL A 65 0.60 -5.35 -4.58
CA VAL A 65 0.63 -4.44 -5.73
C VAL A 65 1.73 -4.90 -6.68
N VAL A 66 1.38 -5.15 -7.95
CA VAL A 66 2.31 -5.50 -9.02
C VAL A 66 2.58 -4.26 -9.86
N LEU A 67 3.84 -3.85 -9.91
CA LEU A 67 4.32 -2.66 -10.62
C LEU A 67 5.29 -3.09 -11.73
N PRO A 68 4.82 -3.28 -12.97
CA PRO A 68 5.71 -3.67 -14.07
C PRO A 68 6.69 -2.54 -14.41
N LYS A 69 7.95 -2.89 -14.67
CA LYS A 69 8.95 -1.92 -15.18
C LYS A 69 8.59 -1.48 -16.59
N ALA A 70 8.84 -0.21 -16.91
CA ALA A 70 8.71 0.32 -18.26
C ALA A 70 9.65 -0.41 -19.22
N LYS A 71 9.22 -0.60 -20.49
CA LYS A 71 10.01 -1.31 -21.51
C LYS A 71 11.40 -0.69 -21.75
N GLN A 72 11.52 0.63 -21.65
CA GLN A 72 12.80 1.34 -21.79
C GLN A 72 13.75 1.11 -20.60
N SER A 73 13.22 0.76 -19.42
CA SER A 73 14.00 0.44 -18.22
C SER A 73 14.48 -1.02 -18.19
N GLN A 74 14.07 -1.86 -19.15
CA GLN A 74 14.56 -3.22 -19.26
C GLN A 74 15.98 -3.25 -19.87
N LYS A 75 16.89 -4.00 -19.24
CA LYS A 75 18.25 -4.18 -19.75
C LYS A 75 18.19 -4.80 -21.15
N ARG A 76 18.82 -4.15 -22.13
CA ARG A 76 18.98 -4.68 -23.48
C ARG A 76 20.29 -5.47 -23.57
N ALA A 77 20.24 -6.66 -24.14
CA ALA A 77 21.45 -7.40 -24.49
C ALA A 77 22.07 -6.76 -25.75
N ILE A 78 23.35 -6.42 -25.69
CA ILE A 78 24.11 -5.91 -26.83
C ILE A 78 25.09 -7.01 -27.24
N ALA A 79 24.94 -7.53 -28.46
CA ALA A 79 25.89 -8.48 -29.01
C ALA A 79 27.15 -7.75 -29.48
N ILE A 80 28.32 -8.18 -28.98
CA ILE A 80 29.62 -7.71 -29.46
C ILE A 80 29.94 -8.49 -30.74
N LYS A 81 30.36 -7.79 -31.80
CA LYS A 81 30.87 -8.39 -33.05
C LYS A 81 32.38 -8.53 -32.98
#